data_AF-A0A1Y3FWQ1-F1
#
_entry.id   AF-A0A1Y3FWQ1-F1
#
_cell.length_a   1.000
_cell.length_b   1.000
_cell.length_c   1.000
_cell.angle_alpha   90.00
_cell.angle_beta   90.00
_cell.angle_gamma   90.00
#
_symmetry.space_group_name_H-M   'P 1'
#
loop_
_entity.id
_entity.type
_entity.pdbx_description
1 polymer ?
#
loop_
_entity_poly.entity_id
_entity_poly.type
_entity_poly.pdbx_seq_one_letter_code
_entity_poly.pdbx_strand_id
1 'polypeptide(L)'
;FSWIRLEKLARLEEIRLGHALVAGRHDRSIVKALEQEGRDREAEQIKSLIPATAQEKPRSAYSAQARRMAERQGADLLALKKLVCALWAQSDGLKSFR
;
A
#
# COMPACT_ATOMS: atom_id res chain seq x y z
N PHE A 1 -13.60 -11.50 7.62
CA PHE A 1 -12.72 -10.54 8.32
C PHE A 1 -12.66 -9.24 7.54
N SER A 2 -12.71 -8.07 8.20
CA SER A 2 -12.47 -6.79 7.53
C SER A 2 -10.96 -6.53 7.44
N TRP A 3 -10.50 -5.94 6.34
CA TRP A 3 -9.09 -5.59 6.14
C TRP A 3 -8.53 -4.70 7.27
N ILE A 4 -9.35 -3.79 7.78
CA ILE A 4 -9.00 -2.91 8.92
C ILE A 4 -8.66 -3.72 10.17
N ARG A 5 -9.41 -4.80 10.47
CA ARG A 5 -9.17 -5.63 11.66
C ARG A 5 -7.84 -6.39 11.54
N LEU A 6 -7.54 -6.91 10.35
CA LEU A 6 -6.27 -7.60 10.09
C LEU A 6 -5.09 -6.62 10.16
N GLU A 7 -5.22 -5.42 9.58
CA GLU A 7 -4.20 -4.38 9.65
C GLU A 7 -3.96 -3.93 11.09
N LYS A 8 -5.02 -3.78 11.92
CA LYS A 8 -4.85 -3.52 13.36
C LYS A 8 -4.02 -4.62 14.02
N LEU A 9 -4.38 -5.90 13.83
CA LEU A 9 -3.62 -7.00 14.44
C LEU A 9 -2.16 -7.00 13.99
N ALA A 10 -1.91 -6.78 12.70
CA ALA A 10 -0.55 -6.66 12.18
C ALA A 10 0.24 -5.53 12.88
N ARG A 11 -0.35 -4.32 13.02
CA ARG A 11 0.29 -3.20 13.73
C ARG A 11 0.66 -3.54 15.16
N LEU A 12 -0.21 -4.26 15.85
CA LEU A 12 0.03 -4.66 17.23
C LEU A 12 1.16 -5.68 17.34
N GLU A 13 1.22 -6.63 16.41
CA GLU A 13 2.31 -7.60 16.35
C GLU A 13 3.64 -6.94 15.95
N GLU A 14 3.63 -6.00 15.00
CA GLU A 14 4.81 -5.22 14.63
C GLU A 14 5.35 -4.44 15.84
N ILE A 15 4.50 -3.76 16.60
CA ILE A 15 4.89 -3.07 17.84
C ILE A 15 5.45 -4.07 18.87
N ARG A 16 4.75 -5.19 19.09
CA ARG A 16 5.15 -6.21 20.07
C ARG A 16 6.49 -6.86 19.73
N LEU A 17 6.76 -7.08 18.45
CA LEU A 17 8.01 -7.67 17.94
C LEU A 17 9.12 -6.64 17.71
N GLY A 18 8.84 -5.34 17.84
CA GLY A 18 9.81 -4.27 17.60
C GLY A 18 10.14 -4.06 16.12
N HIS A 19 9.22 -4.40 15.21
CA HIS A 19 9.38 -4.15 13.78
C HIS A 19 9.17 -2.67 13.45
N ALA A 20 9.81 -2.22 12.37
CA ALA A 20 9.57 -0.88 11.85
C ALA A 20 8.14 -0.75 11.34
N LEU A 21 7.42 0.26 11.83
CA LEU A 21 6.08 0.55 11.36
C LEU A 21 6.14 1.38 10.07
N VAL A 22 5.21 1.07 9.15
CA VAL A 22 5.06 1.79 7.88
C VAL A 22 3.66 2.39 7.84
N ALA A 23 3.50 3.59 7.27
CA ALA A 23 2.19 4.21 7.13
C ALA A 23 1.20 3.26 6.42
N GLY A 24 0.02 3.09 7.00
CA GLY A 24 -1.09 2.28 6.52
C GLY A 24 -2.24 3.12 6.00
N ARG A 25 -3.12 2.50 5.20
CA ARG A 25 -4.31 3.20 4.67
C ARG A 25 -5.33 3.45 5.78
N HIS A 26 -5.40 2.54 6.75
CA HIS A 26 -6.44 2.49 7.77
C HIS A 26 -5.97 2.96 9.16
N ASP A 27 -4.75 3.49 9.27
CA ASP A 27 -4.15 3.95 10.54
C ASP A 27 -5.07 4.89 11.33
N ARG A 28 -5.76 5.85 10.70
CA ARG A 28 -6.73 6.72 11.40
C ARG A 28 -7.85 5.95 12.11
N SER A 29 -8.37 4.91 11.46
CA SER A 29 -9.42 4.06 12.06
C SER A 29 -8.86 3.16 13.14
N ILE A 30 -7.62 2.70 12.97
CA ILE A 30 -6.92 1.87 13.94
C ILE A 30 -6.61 2.66 15.21
N VAL A 31 -6.06 3.88 15.08
CA VAL A 31 -5.79 4.78 16.20
C VAL A 31 -7.06 4.99 17.03
N LYS A 32 -8.17 5.36 16.40
CA LYS A 32 -9.45 5.54 17.10
C LYS A 32 -9.91 4.27 17.82
N ALA A 33 -9.73 3.09 17.21
CA ALA A 33 -10.10 1.83 17.85
C ALA A 33 -9.20 1.49 19.04
N LEU A 34 -7.90 1.80 18.96
CA LEU A 34 -6.95 1.57 20.05
C LEU A 34 -7.18 2.53 21.22
N GLU A 35 -7.48 3.80 20.96
CA GLU A 35 -7.89 4.77 21.98
C GLU A 35 -9.15 4.29 22.73
N GLN A 36 -10.14 3.76 22.01
CA GLN A 36 -11.36 3.18 22.61
C GLN A 36 -11.07 1.92 23.44
N GLU A 37 -10.00 1.20 23.14
CA GLU A 37 -9.55 0.00 23.84
C GLU A 37 -8.59 0.32 25.01
N GLY A 38 -8.28 1.61 25.27
CA GLY A 38 -7.35 2.05 26.31
C GLY A 38 -5.88 1.77 25.98
N ARG A 39 -5.54 1.63 24.69
CA ARG A 39 -4.19 1.32 24.19
C ARG A 39 -3.50 2.54 23.62
N ASP A 40 -3.38 3.56 24.46
CA ASP A 40 -2.96 4.90 24.05
C ASP A 40 -1.51 4.95 23.54
N ARG A 41 -0.63 4.11 24.10
CA ARG A 41 0.77 4.06 23.68
C ARG A 41 0.91 3.58 22.23
N GLU A 42 0.24 2.49 21.89
CA GLU A 42 0.22 1.95 20.53
C GLU A 42 -0.51 2.89 19.57
N ALA A 43 -1.59 3.53 20.04
CA ALA A 43 -2.30 4.54 19.27
C ALA A 43 -1.37 5.70 18.89
N GLU A 44 -0.60 6.27 19.83
CA GLU A 44 0.33 7.36 19.55
C GLU A 44 1.48 6.95 18.61
N GLN A 45 2.00 5.72 18.76
CA GLN A 45 3.01 5.20 17.83
C GLN A 45 2.49 5.15 16.39
N ILE A 46 1.27 4.63 16.17
CA ILE A 46 0.67 4.54 14.84
C ILE A 46 0.29 5.93 14.32
N LYS A 47 -0.21 6.82 15.19
CA LYS A 47 -0.62 8.18 14.84
C LYS A 47 0.52 9.00 14.26
N SER A 48 1.74 8.79 14.73
CA SER A 48 2.95 9.45 14.19
C SER A 48 3.24 9.11 12.72
N LEU A 49 2.70 8.01 12.20
CA LEU A 49 2.90 7.54 10.83
C LEU A 49 1.86 8.10 9.86
N ILE A 50 0.77 8.68 10.38
CA ILE A 50 -0.37 9.10 9.56
C ILE A 50 0.09 10.28 8.69
N PRO A 51 0.04 10.16 7.35
CA PRO A 51 0.44 11.25 6.47
C PRO A 51 -0.46 12.47 6.67
N ALA A 52 0.14 13.66 6.55
CA ALA A 52 -0.55 14.93 6.75
C ALA A 52 -1.66 15.11 5.69
N THR A 53 -1.37 14.71 4.45
CA THR A 53 -2.32 14.82 3.34
C THR A 53 -2.83 13.47 2.85
N ALA A 54 -4.03 13.45 2.25
CA ALA A 54 -4.61 12.24 1.66
C ALA A 54 -3.87 11.77 0.39
N GLN A 55 -3.04 12.63 -0.19
CA GLN A 55 -2.25 12.34 -1.39
C GLN A 55 -1.04 11.45 -1.06
N GLU A 56 -0.46 11.63 0.13
CA GLU A 56 0.68 10.86 0.65
C GLU A 56 0.30 9.47 1.15
N LYS A 57 -0.99 9.16 1.24
CA LYS A 57 -1.41 7.82 1.68
C LYS A 57 -0.92 6.76 0.71
N PRO A 58 -0.44 5.61 1.22
CA PRO A 58 -0.06 4.50 0.37
C PRO A 58 -1.27 4.06 -0.47
N ARG A 59 -1.05 4.00 -1.79
CA ARG A 59 -2.02 3.55 -2.77
C ARG A 59 -1.43 2.33 -3.48
N SER A 60 -2.27 1.34 -3.75
CA SER A 60 -1.85 0.25 -4.62
C SER A 60 -1.51 0.82 -6.00
N ALA A 61 -0.35 0.43 -6.54
CA ALA A 61 0.05 0.76 -7.90
C ALA A 61 -0.96 0.23 -8.94
N TYR A 62 -1.69 -0.83 -8.60
CA TYR A 62 -2.74 -1.40 -9.42
C TYR A 62 -4.07 -1.50 -8.67
N SER A 63 -5.12 -0.86 -9.20
CA SER A 63 -6.47 -0.93 -8.64
C SER A 63 -7.49 -1.23 -9.72
N ALA A 64 -8.61 -1.85 -9.35
CA ALA A 64 -9.71 -2.12 -10.27
C ALA A 64 -10.24 -0.83 -10.92
N GLN A 65 -10.24 0.29 -10.20
CA GLN A 65 -10.60 1.59 -10.75
C GLN A 65 -9.60 2.07 -11.80
N ALA A 66 -8.29 1.99 -11.52
CA ALA A 66 -7.26 2.35 -12.49
C ALA A 66 -7.38 1.48 -13.76
N ARG A 67 -7.66 0.19 -13.60
CA ARG A 67 -7.94 -0.71 -14.72
C ARG A 67 -9.15 -0.26 -15.55
N ARG A 68 -10.29 0.00 -14.92
CA ARG A 68 -11.51 0.46 -15.62
C ARG A 68 -11.31 1.81 -16.30
N MET A 69 -10.53 2.70 -15.70
CA MET A 69 -10.21 4.01 -16.30
C MET A 69 -9.36 3.85 -17.56
N ALA A 70 -8.36 2.97 -17.53
CA ALA A 70 -7.56 2.66 -18.70
C ALA A 70 -8.40 2.01 -19.82
N GLU A 71 -9.25 1.05 -19.47
CA GLU A 71 -10.19 0.42 -20.42
C GLU A 71 -11.11 1.46 -21.08
N ARG A 72 -11.65 2.43 -20.32
CA ARG A 72 -12.45 3.54 -20.85
C ARG A 72 -11.67 4.47 -21.79
N GLN A 73 -10.38 4.61 -21.57
CA GLN A 73 -9.47 5.38 -22.42
C GLN A 73 -8.97 4.56 -23.63
N GLY A 74 -9.49 3.34 -23.83
CA GLY A 74 -9.11 2.46 -24.93
C GLY A 74 -7.79 1.71 -24.72
N ALA A 75 -7.19 1.81 -23.53
CA ALA A 75 -5.95 1.12 -23.20
C ALA A 75 -6.23 -0.27 -22.60
N ASP A 76 -5.88 -1.32 -23.34
CA ASP A 76 -5.82 -2.68 -22.81
C ASP A 76 -4.54 -2.87 -21.99
N LEU A 77 -4.66 -2.69 -20.67
CA LEU A 77 -3.54 -2.85 -19.74
C LEU A 77 -2.92 -4.25 -19.77
N LEU A 78 -3.70 -5.29 -20.09
CA LEU A 78 -3.16 -6.66 -20.15
C LEU A 78 -2.31 -6.84 -21.41
N ALA A 79 -2.77 -6.34 -22.55
CA ALA A 79 -1.99 -6.33 -23.78
C ALA A 79 -0.70 -5.52 -23.63
N LEU A 80 -0.79 -4.32 -23.05
CA LEU A 80 0.39 -3.48 -22.77
C LEU A 80 1.37 -4.17 -21.83
N LYS A 81 0.90 -4.82 -20.77
CA LYS A 81 1.78 -5.60 -19.86
C LYS A 81 2.51 -6.71 -20.62
N LYS A 82 1.82 -7.47 -21.47
CA LYS A 82 2.43 -8.52 -22.30
C LYS A 82 3.49 -7.96 -23.24
N LEU A 83 3.19 -6.84 -23.89
CA LEU A 83 4.11 -6.15 -24.79
C LEU A 83 5.38 -5.70 -24.05
N VAL A 84 5.23 -5.03 -22.89
CA VAL A 84 6.36 -4.58 -22.06
C VAL A 84 7.24 -5.76 -21.64
N CYS A 85 6.65 -6.86 -21.18
CA CYS A 85 7.40 -8.07 -20.83
C CYS A 85 8.15 -8.67 -22.03
N ALA A 86 7.53 -8.71 -23.22
CA ALA A 86 8.15 -9.22 -24.44
C ALA A 86 9.34 -8.35 -24.88
N LEU A 87 9.16 -7.02 -24.88
CA LEU A 87 10.23 -6.07 -25.20
C LEU A 87 11.38 -6.15 -24.20
N TRP A 88 11.07 -6.25 -22.90
CA TRP A 88 12.10 -6.42 -21.86
C TRP A 88 12.90 -7.71 -22.05
N ALA A 89 12.24 -8.82 -22.37
CA ALA A 89 12.91 -10.10 -22.62
C ALA A 89 13.82 -10.08 -23.85
N GLN A 90 13.51 -9.23 -24.83
CA GLN A 90 14.32 -9.03 -26.04
C GLN A 90 15.40 -7.96 -25.86
N SER A 91 15.34 -7.17 -24.77
CA SER A 91 16.36 -6.16 -24.50
C SER A 91 17.66 -6.82 -24.04
N ASP A 92 18.79 -6.28 -24.48
CA ASP A 92 20.14 -6.75 -24.10
C ASP A 92 20.45 -6.56 -22.59
N GLY A 93 19.49 -6.05 -21.82
CA GLY A 93 19.55 -5.88 -20.37
C GLY A 93 20.64 -4.91 -19.92
N LEU A 94 21.17 -5.11 -18.71
CA LEU A 94 22.28 -4.29 -18.17
C LEU A 94 23.56 -4.33 -19.01
N LYS A 95 23.68 -5.25 -19.98
CA LYS A 95 24.88 -5.41 -20.81
C LYS A 95 25.04 -4.30 -21.85
N SER A 96 23.95 -3.61 -22.23
CA SER A 96 23.97 -2.49 -23.19
C SER A 96 24.44 -1.17 -22.60
N PHE A 97 24.55 -1.09 -21.27
CA PHE A 97 24.97 0.11 -20.54
C PHE A 97 26.45 0.04 -20.09
N ARG A 98 27.26 -0.86 -20.68
CA ARG A 98 28.70 -0.97 -20.43
C ARG A 98 29.52 -0.18 -21.45
#